data_AF-A0A2N2SLC5-F1
#
_entry.id   AF-A0A2N2SLC5-F1
#
_cell.length_a   1.000
_cell.length_b   1.000
_cell.length_c   1.000
_cell.angle_alpha   90.00
_cell.angle_beta   90.00
_cell.angle_gamma   90.00
#
_symmetry.space_group_name_H-M   'P 1'
#
loop_
_entity.id
_entity.type
_entity.pdbx_description
1 polymer ?
#
loop_
_entity_poly.entity_id
_entity_poly.type
_entity_poly.pdbx_seq_one_letter_code
_entity_poly.pdbx_strand_id
1 'polypeptide(L)'
;MNKLATVQDPSDPQRSMIAITSDSGASNTLPESLISGGALSGLLAFRRESLDPAQNTLGLVALGIAETFNAQHQLGTDLDGVLGGAFFNSPAPTVMPAISSARVAIEDVSQLSSSDYLLTWDGTNYSMKAVGGSAIALTLQADGSYSGGGVNLSISNPSQIPPTGLLIQPTRYAASNLSVAISDPRKVAAGDPVSVAPGNYSGAVSDRIEGVKTLSVGGIDANSDGLADFSPITLSFSANAFTASSGTLERYDASAGSWVASGAYNPATDSSGARFRVTDAQGGVDYSFEFTAVGAWAS
;
A
#
# COMPACT_ATOMS: atom_id res chain seq x y z
N MET A 1 5.65 2.93 -54.52
CA MET A 1 6.70 3.34 -53.58
C MET A 1 6.22 3.09 -52.16
N ASN A 2 6.89 2.20 -51.43
CA ASN A 2 6.61 2.02 -50.01
C ASN A 2 7.02 3.28 -49.24
N LYS A 3 6.16 3.76 -48.34
CA LYS A 3 6.41 4.94 -47.50
C LYS A 3 6.42 4.55 -46.04
N LEU A 4 7.22 5.24 -45.23
CA LEU A 4 7.14 5.13 -43.78
C LEU A 4 6.02 6.06 -43.27
N ALA A 5 5.26 5.57 -42.31
CA ALA A 5 4.21 6.31 -41.61
C ALA A 5 4.35 6.11 -40.10
N THR A 6 3.72 7.01 -39.34
CA THR A 6 3.51 6.79 -37.90
C THR A 6 2.08 6.33 -37.69
N VAL A 7 1.90 5.31 -36.86
CA VAL A 7 0.59 4.76 -36.48
C VAL A 7 0.55 4.63 -34.96
N GLN A 8 -0.63 4.70 -34.35
CA GLN A 8 -0.75 4.45 -32.90
C GLN A 8 -0.46 2.97 -32.60
N ASP A 9 0.23 2.72 -31.49
CA ASP A 9 0.40 1.36 -30.96
C ASP A 9 -0.98 0.83 -30.53
N PRO A 10 -1.45 -0.31 -31.07
CA PRO A 10 -2.71 -0.91 -30.64
C PRO A 10 -2.73 -1.30 -29.16
N SER A 11 -1.57 -1.60 -28.56
CA SER A 11 -1.42 -1.95 -27.15
C SER A 11 -1.19 -0.72 -26.26
N ASP A 12 -0.69 0.37 -26.82
CA ASP A 12 -0.55 1.67 -26.13
C ASP A 12 -0.93 2.85 -27.07
N PRO A 13 -2.21 3.24 -27.15
CA PRO A 13 -2.63 4.31 -28.06
C PRO A 13 -1.96 5.68 -27.84
N GLN A 14 -1.27 5.90 -26.71
CA GLN A 14 -0.50 7.11 -26.44
C GLN A 14 0.90 7.06 -27.09
N ARG A 15 1.33 5.88 -27.58
CA ARG A 15 2.59 5.69 -28.31
C ARG A 15 2.35 5.69 -29.81
N SER A 16 3.27 6.34 -30.52
CA SER A 16 3.42 6.15 -31.96
C SER A 16 4.42 5.04 -32.25
N MET A 17 4.05 4.13 -33.15
CA MET A 17 4.90 3.15 -33.80
C MET A 17 5.19 3.57 -35.23
N ILE A 18 6.23 2.98 -35.82
CA ILE A 18 6.56 3.16 -37.23
C ILE A 18 5.88 2.04 -38.02
N ALA A 19 5.30 2.38 -39.17
CA ALA A 19 4.73 1.42 -40.10
C ALA A 19 5.25 1.65 -41.53
N ILE A 20 5.27 0.58 -42.33
CA ILE A 20 5.45 0.66 -43.77
C ILE A 20 4.07 0.64 -44.41
N THR A 21 3.74 1.69 -45.15
CA THR A 21 2.54 1.79 -45.98
C THR A 21 2.87 1.42 -47.41
N SER A 22 2.19 0.41 -47.96
CA SER A 22 2.26 0.05 -49.38
C SER A 22 1.44 1.01 -50.24
N ASP A 23 1.65 0.98 -51.56
CA ASP A 23 0.86 1.79 -52.51
C ASP A 23 -0.65 1.47 -52.48
N SER A 24 -1.02 0.29 -51.96
CA SER A 24 -2.41 -0.13 -51.75
C SER A 24 -3.06 0.47 -50.49
N GLY A 25 -2.33 1.28 -49.71
CA GLY A 25 -2.81 1.89 -48.46
C GLY A 25 -2.75 0.97 -47.23
N ALA A 26 -2.35 -0.29 -47.38
CA ALA A 26 -2.14 -1.20 -46.26
C ALA A 26 -0.89 -0.79 -45.46
N SER A 27 -1.02 -0.68 -44.13
CA SER A 27 0.07 -0.33 -43.22
C SER A 27 0.47 -1.52 -42.36
N ASN A 28 1.76 -1.86 -42.37
CA ASN A 28 2.33 -2.92 -41.54
C ASN A 28 3.26 -2.30 -40.50
N THR A 29 2.97 -2.48 -39.22
CA THR A 29 3.80 -2.00 -38.11
C THR A 29 5.15 -2.67 -38.10
N LEU A 30 6.21 -1.88 -37.91
CA LEU A 30 7.57 -2.35 -37.73
C LEU A 30 7.88 -2.49 -36.23
N PRO A 31 8.28 -3.69 -35.77
CA PRO A 31 8.88 -3.84 -34.46
C PRO A 31 10.07 -2.89 -34.26
N GLU A 32 10.14 -2.22 -33.12
CA GLU A 32 11.23 -1.28 -32.81
C GLU A 32 12.61 -1.93 -32.81
N SER A 33 12.68 -3.24 -32.55
CA SER A 33 13.91 -4.03 -32.63
C SER A 33 14.51 -4.09 -34.04
N LEU A 34 13.71 -3.85 -35.08
CA LEU A 34 14.16 -3.80 -36.48
C LEU A 34 14.62 -2.40 -36.91
N ILE A 35 14.44 -1.38 -36.07
CA ILE A 35 14.82 0.01 -36.34
C ILE A 35 16.16 0.29 -35.67
N SER A 36 17.25 0.07 -36.42
CA SER A 36 18.61 0.27 -35.95
C SER A 36 19.25 1.53 -36.56
N GLY A 37 19.91 2.31 -35.71
CA GLY A 37 20.72 3.47 -36.12
C GLY A 37 19.95 4.78 -36.36
N GLY A 38 20.71 5.87 -36.39
CA GLY A 38 20.18 7.23 -36.61
C GLY A 38 19.40 7.81 -35.42
N ALA A 39 18.87 9.02 -35.61
CA ALA A 39 18.16 9.76 -34.56
C ALA A 39 16.85 9.07 -34.11
N LEU A 40 16.18 8.34 -35.01
CA LEU A 40 14.94 7.63 -34.69
C LEU A 40 15.19 6.48 -33.70
N SER A 41 16.21 5.65 -33.95
CA SER A 41 16.58 4.57 -33.03
C SER A 41 17.02 5.13 -31.67
N GLY A 42 17.74 6.26 -31.66
CA GLY A 42 18.11 6.97 -30.43
C GLY A 42 16.90 7.46 -29.62
N LEU A 43 15.87 7.99 -30.29
CA LEU A 43 14.63 8.41 -29.62
C LEU A 43 13.87 7.22 -29.01
N LEU A 44 13.77 6.11 -29.76
CA LEU A 44 13.13 4.88 -29.28
C LEU A 44 13.88 4.28 -28.08
N ALA A 45 15.22 4.28 -28.13
CA ALA A 45 16.07 3.84 -27.03
C ALA A 45 15.90 4.74 -25.79
N PHE A 46 15.99 6.06 -25.94
CA PHE A 46 15.78 7.02 -24.84
C PHE A 46 14.41 6.82 -24.16
N ARG A 47 13.36 6.64 -24.95
CA ARG A 47 12.01 6.40 -24.40
C ARG A 47 11.98 5.12 -23.58
N ARG A 48 12.45 4.00 -24.14
CA ARG A 48 12.37 2.66 -23.52
C ARG A 48 13.28 2.53 -22.30
N GLU A 49 14.49 3.09 -22.37
CA GLU A 49 15.56 2.82 -21.40
C GLU A 49 15.72 3.93 -20.37
N SER A 50 15.16 5.12 -20.61
CA SER A 50 15.29 6.26 -19.69
C SER A 50 13.94 6.84 -19.29
N LEU A 51 13.12 7.28 -20.25
CA LEU A 51 11.88 7.99 -19.94
C LEU A 51 10.86 7.09 -19.24
N ASP A 52 10.60 5.90 -19.80
CA ASP A 52 9.62 4.97 -19.27
C ASP A 52 9.96 4.49 -17.84
N PRO A 53 11.19 4.02 -17.56
CA PRO A 53 11.57 3.65 -16.20
C PRO A 53 11.54 4.83 -15.22
N ALA A 54 11.93 6.04 -15.66
CA ALA A 54 11.91 7.22 -14.80
C ALA A 54 10.48 7.60 -14.39
N GLN A 55 9.51 7.57 -15.31
CA GLN A 55 8.10 7.82 -15.01
C GLN A 55 7.55 6.78 -14.04
N ASN A 56 7.82 5.49 -14.29
CA ASN A 56 7.35 4.42 -13.42
C ASN A 56 7.98 4.49 -12.02
N THR A 57 9.25 4.86 -11.92
CA THR A 57 9.92 5.04 -10.62
C THR A 57 9.31 6.21 -9.85
N LEU A 58 9.08 7.35 -10.51
CA LEU A 58 8.43 8.51 -9.89
C LEU A 58 7.01 8.17 -9.42
N GLY A 59 6.26 7.44 -10.24
CA GLY A 59 4.94 6.94 -9.90
C GLY A 59 4.92 5.99 -8.70
N LEU A 60 5.89 5.07 -8.62
CA LEU A 60 6.04 4.16 -7.48
C LEU A 60 6.32 4.93 -6.18
N VAL A 61 7.16 5.97 -6.24
CA VAL A 61 7.41 6.85 -5.08
C VAL A 61 6.12 7.56 -4.66
N ALA A 62 5.34 8.08 -5.60
CA ALA A 62 4.07 8.74 -5.31
C ALA A 62 3.06 7.78 -4.63
N LEU A 63 2.99 6.53 -5.10
CA LEU A 63 2.15 5.49 -4.47
C LEU A 63 2.61 5.17 -3.06
N GLY A 64 3.92 5.00 -2.85
CA GLY A 64 4.48 4.73 -1.52
C GLY A 64 4.20 5.88 -0.55
N ILE A 65 4.30 7.15 -1.00
CA ILE A 65 3.93 8.31 -0.19
C ILE A 65 2.44 8.27 0.17
N ALA A 66 1.56 8.05 -0.81
CA ALA A 66 0.12 7.99 -0.57
C ALA A 66 -0.24 6.90 0.44
N GLU A 67 0.28 5.68 0.25
CA GLU A 67 0.01 4.54 1.11
C GLU A 67 0.56 4.75 2.53
N THR A 68 1.83 5.10 2.68
CA THR A 68 2.45 5.26 4.00
C THR A 68 1.85 6.42 4.79
N PHE A 69 1.53 7.53 4.12
CA PHE A 69 0.86 8.66 4.76
C PHE A 69 -0.57 8.29 5.14
N ASN A 70 -1.32 7.63 4.26
CA ASN A 70 -2.69 7.18 4.57
C ASN A 70 -2.71 6.20 5.74
N ALA A 71 -1.81 5.22 5.75
CA ALA A 71 -1.70 4.26 6.85
C ALA A 71 -1.45 4.97 8.18
N GLN A 72 -0.54 5.96 8.21
CA GLN A 72 -0.29 6.71 9.44
C GLN A 72 -1.46 7.63 9.83
N HIS A 73 -2.11 8.27 8.85
CA HIS A 73 -3.24 9.15 9.08
C HIS A 73 -4.43 8.37 9.65
N GLN A 74 -4.67 7.14 9.20
CA GLN A 74 -5.72 6.26 9.69
C GLN A 74 -5.52 5.77 11.13
N LEU A 75 -4.29 5.81 11.64
CA LEU A 75 -4.00 5.50 13.05
C LEU A 75 -4.28 6.68 13.99
N GLY A 76 -4.56 7.87 13.45
CA GLY A 76 -4.82 9.08 14.22
C GLY A 76 -6.30 9.42 14.37
N THR A 77 -6.57 10.49 15.13
CA THR A 77 -7.88 11.13 15.24
C THR A 77 -7.81 12.60 14.83
N ASP A 78 -8.89 13.06 14.21
CA ASP A 78 -9.06 14.43 13.72
C ASP A 78 -9.50 15.40 14.84
N LEU A 79 -9.75 16.67 14.50
CA LEU A 79 -10.14 17.68 15.50
C LEU A 79 -11.49 17.37 16.19
N ASP A 80 -12.34 16.60 15.53
CA ASP A 80 -13.65 16.18 16.02
C ASP A 80 -13.59 14.87 16.81
N GLY A 81 -12.39 14.29 16.97
CA GLY A 81 -12.18 13.00 17.63
C GLY A 81 -12.51 11.79 16.75
N VAL A 82 -12.73 12.00 15.45
CA VAL A 82 -13.03 10.96 14.48
C VAL A 82 -11.73 10.34 13.96
N LEU A 83 -11.67 9.02 13.84
CA LEU A 83 -10.54 8.30 13.27
C LEU A 83 -10.23 8.78 11.85
N GLY A 84 -8.94 8.85 11.53
CA GLY A 84 -8.48 9.34 10.25
C GLY A 84 -8.88 8.45 9.09
N GLY A 85 -9.17 9.07 7.94
CA GLY A 85 -9.38 8.38 6.66
C GLY A 85 -8.13 8.40 5.77
N ALA A 86 -8.32 8.12 4.48
CA ALA A 86 -7.28 8.38 3.49
C ALA A 86 -7.04 9.89 3.36
N PHE A 87 -5.78 10.32 3.46
CA PHE A 87 -5.39 11.71 3.23
C PHE A 87 -5.15 11.98 1.74
N PHE A 88 -4.57 11.01 1.02
CA PHE A 88 -4.38 11.02 -0.42
C PHE A 88 -5.29 9.99 -1.09
N ASN A 89 -5.84 10.31 -2.26
CA ASN A 89 -6.49 9.31 -3.09
C ASN A 89 -5.43 8.38 -3.68
N SER A 90 -5.65 7.07 -3.60
CA SER A 90 -4.78 6.08 -4.25
C SER A 90 -5.00 6.12 -5.77
N PRO A 91 -3.99 6.49 -6.58
CA PRO A 91 -4.12 6.49 -8.04
C PRO A 91 -4.42 5.09 -8.58
N ALA A 92 -5.40 4.99 -9.48
CA ALA A 92 -5.73 3.72 -10.12
C ALA A 92 -4.75 3.37 -11.25
N PRO A 93 -4.41 2.08 -11.44
CA PRO A 93 -3.67 1.60 -12.60
C PRO A 93 -4.39 1.92 -13.91
N THR A 94 -3.62 2.20 -14.96
CA THR A 94 -4.16 2.36 -16.32
C THR A 94 -4.07 1.04 -17.08
N VAL A 95 -5.12 0.68 -17.83
CA VAL A 95 -5.20 -0.55 -18.62
C VAL A 95 -5.47 -0.20 -20.08
N MET A 96 -4.66 -0.75 -20.99
CA MET A 96 -4.64 -0.38 -22.40
C MET A 96 -4.56 -1.64 -23.30
N PRO A 97 -5.41 -1.77 -24.32
CA PRO A 97 -6.61 -0.96 -24.53
C PRO A 97 -7.61 -1.14 -23.37
N ALA A 98 -8.41 -0.10 -23.12
CA ALA A 98 -9.46 -0.18 -22.11
C ALA A 98 -10.53 -1.18 -22.56
N ILE A 99 -10.76 -2.22 -21.76
CA ILE A 99 -11.86 -3.17 -21.96
C ILE A 99 -12.79 -3.15 -20.76
N SER A 100 -14.09 -3.27 -21.01
CA SER A 100 -15.11 -3.22 -19.95
C SER A 100 -15.01 -4.37 -18.96
N SER A 101 -14.44 -5.51 -19.39
CA SER A 101 -14.33 -6.72 -18.58
C SER A 101 -13.12 -6.78 -17.67
N ALA A 102 -12.16 -5.87 -17.81
CA ALA A 102 -10.96 -5.84 -16.97
C ALA A 102 -11.03 -4.71 -15.93
N ARG A 103 -10.69 -5.05 -14.70
CA ARG A 103 -10.41 -4.12 -13.61
C ARG A 103 -9.07 -4.50 -13.01
N VAL A 104 -8.26 -3.48 -12.74
CA VAL A 104 -6.95 -3.65 -12.10
C VAL A 104 -6.89 -2.71 -10.92
N ALA A 105 -6.55 -3.27 -9.76
CA ALA A 105 -6.31 -2.52 -8.54
C ALA A 105 -4.89 -2.77 -8.05
N ILE A 106 -4.35 -1.81 -7.30
CA ILE A 106 -3.11 -2.02 -6.56
C ILE A 106 -3.48 -2.81 -5.31
N GLU A 107 -2.79 -3.92 -5.10
CA GLU A 107 -2.98 -4.80 -3.95
C GLU A 107 -1.89 -4.55 -2.90
N ASP A 108 -0.64 -4.42 -3.34
CA ASP A 108 0.52 -4.20 -2.48
C ASP A 108 1.58 -3.40 -3.23
N VAL A 109 1.80 -2.14 -2.80
CA VAL A 109 2.78 -1.25 -3.44
C VAL A 109 4.20 -1.78 -3.27
N SER A 110 4.49 -2.51 -2.18
CA SER A 110 5.82 -3.07 -1.91
C SER A 110 6.20 -4.19 -2.89
N GLN A 111 5.21 -4.80 -3.53
CA GLN A 111 5.39 -5.83 -4.56
C GLN A 111 5.33 -5.28 -5.99
N LEU A 112 5.02 -4.00 -6.17
CA LEU A 112 5.07 -3.36 -7.48
C LEU A 112 6.52 -3.22 -7.96
N SER A 113 6.72 -3.43 -9.26
CA SER A 113 7.98 -3.07 -9.92
C SER A 113 7.85 -1.73 -10.65
N SER A 114 8.98 -1.09 -10.94
CA SER A 114 9.03 0.16 -11.73
C SER A 114 8.87 -0.11 -13.24
N SER A 115 7.97 -1.01 -13.62
CA SER A 115 7.74 -1.45 -14.99
C SER A 115 6.24 -1.57 -15.29
N ASP A 116 5.90 -1.40 -16.56
CA ASP A 116 4.56 -1.73 -17.06
C ASP A 116 4.44 -3.25 -17.22
N TYR A 117 3.23 -3.81 -17.14
CA TYR A 117 2.98 -5.24 -17.28
C TYR A 117 2.21 -5.52 -18.57
N LEU A 118 2.54 -6.61 -19.26
CA LEU A 118 1.77 -7.10 -20.39
C LEU A 118 1.09 -8.40 -19.98
N LEU A 119 -0.24 -8.37 -19.96
CA LEU A 119 -1.09 -9.52 -19.73
C LEU A 119 -1.57 -10.08 -21.08
N THR A 120 -1.38 -11.38 -21.30
CA THR A 120 -1.89 -12.09 -22.49
C THR A 120 -2.77 -13.26 -22.06
N TRP A 121 -3.73 -13.62 -22.91
CA TRP A 121 -4.60 -14.78 -22.72
C TRP A 121 -4.48 -15.71 -23.93
N ASP A 122 -4.20 -16.99 -23.68
CA ASP A 122 -3.96 -17.99 -24.73
C ASP A 122 -5.19 -18.83 -25.10
N GLY A 123 -6.36 -18.50 -24.53
CA GLY A 123 -7.58 -19.29 -24.64
C GLY A 123 -7.90 -20.08 -23.37
N THR A 124 -6.90 -20.35 -22.53
CA THR A 124 -7.04 -21.15 -21.31
C THR A 124 -6.43 -20.45 -20.10
N ASN A 125 -5.21 -19.93 -20.22
CA ASN A 125 -4.43 -19.36 -19.13
C ASN A 125 -4.08 -17.89 -19.39
N TYR A 126 -3.90 -17.16 -18.30
CA TYR A 126 -3.30 -15.83 -18.32
C TYR A 126 -1.79 -15.95 -18.16
N SER A 127 -1.04 -15.14 -18.91
CA SER A 127 0.39 -14.95 -18.72
C SER A 127 0.68 -13.46 -18.56
N MET A 128 1.39 -13.10 -17.50
CA MET A 128 1.80 -11.71 -17.25
C MET A 128 3.32 -11.61 -17.22
N LYS A 129 3.86 -10.54 -17.79
CA LYS A 129 5.29 -10.22 -17.75
C LYS A 129 5.53 -8.73 -17.60
N ALA A 130 6.62 -8.34 -16.97
CA ALA A 130 7.09 -6.97 -17.04
C ALA A 130 7.55 -6.64 -18.47
N VAL A 131 7.24 -5.43 -18.94
CA VAL A 131 7.69 -4.95 -20.25
C VAL A 131 9.22 -4.90 -20.25
N GLY A 132 9.82 -5.68 -21.16
CA GLY A 132 11.28 -5.81 -21.26
C GLY A 132 11.91 -6.85 -20.34
N GLY A 133 11.13 -7.67 -19.62
CA GLY A 133 11.70 -8.56 -18.61
C GLY A 133 10.87 -9.78 -18.23
N SER A 134 10.94 -10.09 -16.93
CA SER A 134 10.57 -11.35 -16.32
C SER A 134 9.08 -11.64 -16.30
N ALA A 135 8.74 -12.94 -16.30
CA ALA A 135 7.39 -13.39 -16.02
C ALA A 135 6.99 -13.03 -14.58
N ILE A 136 5.73 -12.63 -14.42
CA ILE A 136 5.10 -12.37 -13.13
C ILE A 136 4.12 -13.50 -12.88
N ALA A 137 4.32 -14.24 -11.79
CA ALA A 137 3.42 -15.31 -11.41
C ALA A 137 2.05 -14.73 -11.01
N LEU A 138 0.98 -15.34 -11.52
CA LEU A 138 -0.39 -15.02 -11.16
C LEU A 138 -0.97 -16.13 -10.29
N THR A 139 -1.62 -15.74 -9.20
CA THR A 139 -2.31 -16.66 -8.28
C THR A 139 -3.81 -16.37 -8.29
N LEU A 140 -4.61 -17.38 -8.62
CA LEU A 140 -6.07 -17.30 -8.57
C LEU A 140 -6.53 -17.20 -7.11
N GLN A 141 -7.32 -16.18 -6.83
CA GLN A 141 -7.91 -15.91 -5.52
C GLN A 141 -9.29 -16.56 -5.41
N ALA A 142 -9.80 -16.66 -4.17
CA ALA A 142 -11.08 -17.30 -3.88
C ALA A 142 -12.28 -16.57 -4.52
N ASP A 143 -12.16 -15.27 -4.77
CA ASP A 143 -13.17 -14.43 -5.44
C ASP A 143 -13.11 -14.50 -6.98
N GLY A 144 -12.17 -15.28 -7.54
CA GLY A 144 -11.97 -15.42 -8.97
C GLY A 144 -11.06 -14.35 -9.61
N SER A 145 -10.50 -13.44 -8.81
CA SER A 145 -9.46 -12.50 -9.25
C SER A 145 -8.08 -13.17 -9.33
N TYR A 146 -7.13 -12.52 -9.99
CA TYR A 146 -5.73 -12.96 -10.06
C TYR A 146 -4.82 -11.94 -9.41
N SER A 147 -4.04 -12.38 -8.42
CA SER A 147 -3.01 -11.57 -7.75
C SER A 147 -1.63 -11.85 -8.33
N GLY A 148 -0.83 -10.81 -8.55
CA GLY A 148 0.59 -10.95 -8.88
C GLY A 148 1.28 -9.62 -9.16
N GLY A 149 2.55 -9.51 -8.76
CA GLY A 149 3.37 -8.31 -9.01
C GLY A 149 2.81 -7.03 -8.41
N GLY A 150 2.13 -7.13 -7.25
CA GLY A 150 1.53 -6.02 -6.52
C GLY A 150 0.17 -5.53 -7.04
N VAL A 151 -0.41 -6.20 -8.04
CA VAL A 151 -1.74 -5.87 -8.57
C VAL A 151 -2.72 -7.03 -8.45
N ASN A 152 -3.99 -6.68 -8.28
CA ASN A 152 -5.12 -7.61 -8.38
C ASN A 152 -5.88 -7.36 -9.70
N LEU A 153 -6.14 -8.42 -10.44
CA LEU A 153 -6.76 -8.43 -11.76
C LEU A 153 -8.11 -9.13 -11.68
N SER A 154 -9.20 -8.40 -11.95
CA SER A 154 -10.53 -8.99 -12.12
C SER A 154 -10.93 -8.92 -13.59
N ILE A 155 -11.13 -10.09 -14.21
CA ILE A 155 -11.43 -10.22 -15.63
C ILE A 155 -12.68 -11.07 -15.82
N SER A 156 -13.80 -10.43 -16.15
CA SER A 156 -15.10 -11.10 -16.28
C SER A 156 -15.33 -11.75 -17.65
N ASN A 157 -14.60 -11.30 -18.68
CA ASN A 157 -14.65 -11.85 -20.02
C ASN A 157 -13.26 -11.78 -20.70
N PRO A 158 -12.44 -12.84 -20.60
CA PRO A 158 -11.11 -12.87 -21.19
C PRO A 158 -11.09 -12.83 -22.71
N SER A 159 -12.17 -13.22 -23.39
CA SER A 159 -12.22 -13.21 -24.86
C SER A 159 -12.13 -11.80 -25.47
N GLN A 160 -12.30 -10.75 -24.65
CA GLN A 160 -12.12 -9.36 -25.06
C GLN A 160 -10.65 -8.90 -25.00
N ILE A 161 -9.75 -9.70 -24.43
CA ILE A 161 -8.32 -9.41 -24.43
C ILE A 161 -7.80 -9.54 -25.86
N PRO A 162 -7.19 -8.49 -26.45
CA PRO A 162 -6.62 -8.59 -27.77
C PRO A 162 -5.51 -9.65 -27.84
N PRO A 163 -5.26 -10.26 -29.02
CA PRO A 163 -4.10 -11.14 -29.20
C PRO A 163 -2.75 -10.47 -28.89
N THR A 164 -2.69 -9.13 -28.95
CA THR A 164 -1.52 -8.33 -28.60
C THR A 164 -1.34 -8.14 -27.08
N GLY A 165 -2.35 -8.50 -26.28
CA GLY A 165 -2.39 -8.37 -24.82
C GLY A 165 -3.01 -7.08 -24.30
N LEU A 166 -3.13 -6.99 -22.98
CA LEU A 166 -3.43 -5.78 -22.23
C LEU A 166 -2.15 -5.25 -21.57
N LEU A 167 -1.78 -4.03 -21.91
CA LEU A 167 -0.76 -3.26 -21.21
C LEU A 167 -1.37 -2.67 -19.94
N ILE A 168 -0.80 -3.00 -18.79
CA ILE A 168 -1.17 -2.51 -17.49
C ILE A 168 -0.04 -1.60 -17.03
N GLN A 169 -0.36 -0.39 -16.60
CA GLN A 169 0.60 0.59 -16.14
C GLN A 169 0.27 0.94 -14.69
N PRO A 170 0.80 0.18 -13.71
CA PRO A 170 0.45 0.37 -12.30
C PRO A 170 0.94 1.70 -11.77
N THR A 171 2.13 2.14 -12.19
CA THR A 171 2.84 3.27 -11.60
C THR A 171 2.93 4.49 -12.54
N ARG A 172 2.92 4.31 -13.87
CA ARG A 172 3.24 5.35 -14.86
C ARG A 172 2.60 6.72 -14.64
N TYR A 173 1.30 6.75 -14.33
CA TYR A 173 0.53 7.98 -14.14
C TYR A 173 0.19 8.25 -12.67
N ALA A 174 0.71 7.45 -11.74
CA ALA A 174 0.37 7.60 -10.33
C ALA A 174 0.81 8.96 -9.77
N ALA A 175 1.99 9.44 -10.17
CA ALA A 175 2.48 10.74 -9.73
C ALA A 175 1.63 11.91 -10.24
N SER A 176 1.16 11.87 -11.50
CA SER A 176 0.31 12.93 -12.06
C SER A 176 -1.12 12.90 -11.53
N ASN A 177 -1.57 11.72 -11.09
CA ASN A 177 -2.94 11.51 -10.61
C ASN A 177 -3.05 11.54 -9.07
N LEU A 178 -1.92 11.70 -8.36
CA LEU A 178 -1.91 11.85 -6.91
C LEU A 178 -2.67 13.13 -6.53
N SER A 179 -3.62 12.99 -5.62
CA SER A 179 -4.46 14.10 -5.15
C SER A 179 -4.78 13.95 -3.68
N VAL A 180 -5.00 15.08 -3.00
CA VAL A 180 -5.44 15.12 -1.60
C VAL A 180 -6.93 14.78 -1.55
N ALA A 181 -7.30 13.84 -0.69
CA ALA A 181 -8.67 13.39 -0.47
C ALA A 181 -9.41 14.29 0.53
N ILE A 182 -8.70 14.90 1.48
CA ILE A 182 -9.28 15.83 2.44
C ILE A 182 -9.28 17.27 1.90
N SER A 183 -10.37 18.00 2.13
CA SER A 183 -10.49 19.42 1.82
C SER A 183 -10.70 20.29 3.06
N ASP A 184 -11.19 19.71 4.15
CA ASP A 184 -11.37 20.37 5.44
C ASP A 184 -10.11 20.14 6.32
N PRO A 185 -9.41 21.20 6.75
CA PRO A 185 -8.25 21.06 7.63
C PRO A 185 -8.56 20.45 9.00
N ARG A 186 -9.82 20.44 9.45
CA ARG A 186 -10.22 19.76 10.69
C ARG A 186 -10.06 18.24 10.59
N LYS A 187 -10.07 17.69 9.37
CA LYS A 187 -9.92 16.26 9.06
C LYS A 187 -8.48 15.76 9.07
N VAL A 188 -7.52 16.61 9.44
CA VAL A 188 -6.14 16.19 9.66
C VAL A 188 -6.06 15.42 10.99
N ALA A 189 -5.86 14.11 10.88
CA ALA A 189 -5.79 13.18 12.00
C ALA A 189 -4.42 13.22 12.69
N ALA A 190 -4.22 14.25 13.52
CA ALA A 190 -2.95 14.49 14.22
C ALA A 190 -2.96 14.02 15.68
N GLY A 191 -4.12 13.66 16.25
CA GLY A 191 -4.24 13.12 17.60
C GLY A 191 -4.01 11.62 17.65
N ASP A 192 -3.56 11.09 18.80
CA ASP A 192 -3.59 9.64 19.06
C ASP A 192 -4.97 9.29 19.65
N PRO A 193 -5.69 8.26 19.13
CA PRO A 193 -6.97 7.81 19.69
C PRO A 193 -6.86 7.28 21.13
N VAL A 194 -5.66 6.94 21.58
CA VAL A 194 -5.40 6.40 22.91
C VAL A 194 -4.79 7.46 23.81
N SER A 195 -5.37 7.64 24.99
CA SER A 195 -4.81 8.45 26.07
C SER A 195 -4.63 7.62 27.33
N VAL A 196 -3.67 8.02 28.16
CA VAL A 196 -3.38 7.37 29.44
C VAL A 196 -3.64 8.36 30.55
N ALA A 197 -4.40 7.93 31.55
CA ALA A 197 -4.70 8.69 32.75
C ALA A 197 -4.19 7.95 33.99
N PRO A 198 -3.80 8.66 35.06
CA PRO A 198 -3.40 7.99 36.29
C PRO A 198 -4.63 7.37 36.96
N GLY A 199 -4.50 6.12 37.41
CA GLY A 199 -5.49 5.48 38.27
C GLY A 199 -5.30 5.94 39.71
N ASN A 200 -4.67 5.11 40.54
CA ASN A 200 -4.38 5.41 41.95
C ASN A 200 -3.04 6.16 42.17
N TYR A 201 -2.48 6.78 41.13
CA TYR A 201 -1.21 7.48 41.21
C TYR A 201 -1.41 8.99 41.30
N SER A 202 -0.68 9.67 42.19
CA SER A 202 -0.84 11.11 42.45
C SER A 202 0.17 12.00 41.70
N GLY A 203 1.07 11.41 40.90
CA GLY A 203 2.05 12.14 40.08
C GLY A 203 1.59 12.30 38.62
N ALA A 204 2.48 12.78 37.76
CA ALA A 204 2.19 12.93 36.34
C ALA A 204 2.23 11.56 35.63
N VAL A 205 1.39 11.37 34.61
CA VAL A 205 1.41 10.12 33.81
C VAL A 205 2.78 9.86 33.21
N SER A 206 3.46 10.92 32.74
CA SER A 206 4.81 10.86 32.19
C SER A 206 5.86 10.34 33.18
N ASP A 207 5.59 10.35 34.49
CA ASP A 207 6.51 9.78 35.48
C ASP A 207 6.51 8.24 35.46
N ARG A 208 5.57 7.63 34.74
CA ARG A 208 5.28 6.20 34.77
C ARG A 208 5.07 5.58 33.39
N ILE A 209 4.45 6.29 32.46
CA ILE A 209 4.14 5.83 31.12
C ILE A 209 4.58 6.88 30.11
N GLU A 210 5.40 6.47 29.15
CA GLU A 210 5.92 7.30 28.07
C GLU A 210 5.70 6.63 26.71
N GLY A 211 5.81 7.40 25.63
CA GLY A 211 5.85 6.84 24.26
C GLY A 211 4.61 6.04 23.86
N VAL A 212 3.42 6.49 24.29
CA VAL A 212 2.15 5.89 23.87
C VAL A 212 2.03 6.02 22.35
N LYS A 213 1.75 4.91 21.67
CA LYS A 213 1.62 4.84 20.22
C LYS A 213 0.54 3.85 19.83
N THR A 214 -0.44 4.29 19.06
CA THR A 214 -1.38 3.39 18.38
C THR A 214 -0.71 2.70 17.18
N LEU A 215 -0.79 1.37 17.15
CA LEU A 215 -0.25 0.50 16.09
C LEU A 215 -1.35 -0.03 15.15
N SER A 216 -2.57 -0.17 15.67
CA SER A 216 -3.74 -0.57 14.91
C SER A 216 -5.00 -0.06 15.60
N VAL A 217 -5.93 0.44 14.80
CA VAL A 217 -7.28 0.86 15.24
C VAL A 217 -8.35 -0.17 14.88
N GLY A 218 -7.95 -1.36 14.42
CA GLY A 218 -8.88 -2.42 14.02
C GLY A 218 -9.84 -2.78 15.16
N GLY A 219 -11.15 -2.70 14.91
CA GLY A 219 -12.17 -3.03 15.91
C GLY A 219 -12.36 -1.99 17.02
N ILE A 220 -11.65 -0.86 16.99
CA ILE A 220 -11.91 0.28 17.89
C ILE A 220 -13.22 0.98 17.53
N ASP A 221 -13.58 1.04 16.24
CA ASP A 221 -14.84 1.61 15.76
C ASP A 221 -15.83 0.48 15.42
N ALA A 222 -16.49 -0.05 16.44
CA ALA A 222 -17.37 -1.21 16.31
C ALA A 222 -18.69 -0.90 15.58
N ASN A 223 -19.14 0.35 15.62
CA ASN A 223 -20.41 0.79 15.03
C ASN A 223 -20.22 1.46 13.65
N SER A 224 -18.97 1.66 13.21
CA SER A 224 -18.59 2.33 11.96
C SER A 224 -19.04 3.79 11.85
N ASP A 225 -19.12 4.50 12.98
CA ASP A 225 -19.42 5.94 13.03
C ASP A 225 -18.17 6.83 12.99
N GLY A 226 -16.99 6.21 12.98
CA GLY A 226 -15.68 6.86 12.95
C GLY A 226 -15.15 7.23 14.33
N LEU A 227 -15.88 6.97 15.42
CA LEU A 227 -15.44 7.25 16.78
C LEU A 227 -14.83 5.98 17.42
N ALA A 228 -13.93 6.21 18.37
CA ALA A 228 -13.34 5.14 19.13
C ALA A 228 -14.27 4.66 20.26
N ASP A 229 -14.70 3.40 20.17
CA ASP A 229 -15.70 2.75 21.03
C ASP A 229 -15.09 1.70 21.99
N PHE A 230 -13.81 1.80 22.34
CA PHE A 230 -13.19 0.81 23.24
C PHE A 230 -13.33 1.20 24.72
N SER A 231 -13.69 0.22 25.56
CA SER A 231 -13.77 0.41 27.00
C SER A 231 -12.38 0.70 27.60
N PRO A 232 -12.27 1.55 28.65
CA PRO A 232 -10.98 1.82 29.29
C PRO A 232 -10.27 0.56 29.75
N ILE A 233 -8.99 0.45 29.41
CA ILE A 233 -8.12 -0.67 29.81
C ILE A 233 -7.36 -0.25 31.05
N THR A 234 -7.64 -0.90 32.17
CA THR A 234 -6.97 -0.62 33.44
C THR A 234 -5.69 -1.46 33.54
N LEU A 235 -4.54 -0.79 33.60
CA LEU A 235 -3.28 -1.41 33.94
C LEU A 235 -3.10 -1.44 35.46
N SER A 236 -2.88 -2.63 36.02
CA SER A 236 -2.61 -2.83 37.45
C SER A 236 -1.22 -3.38 37.65
N PHE A 237 -0.48 -2.86 38.63
CA PHE A 237 0.85 -3.35 38.97
C PHE A 237 0.83 -4.05 40.33
N SER A 238 1.28 -5.30 40.38
CA SER A 238 1.47 -6.04 41.62
C SER A 238 2.53 -7.12 41.45
N ALA A 239 3.28 -7.45 42.51
CA ALA A 239 4.28 -8.51 42.52
C ALA A 239 5.25 -8.48 41.30
N ASN A 240 5.76 -7.29 40.95
CA ASN A 240 6.67 -7.08 39.81
C ASN A 240 6.08 -7.49 38.44
N ALA A 241 4.76 -7.35 38.29
CA ALA A 241 4.09 -7.58 37.02
C ALA A 241 2.92 -6.61 36.81
N PHE A 242 2.73 -6.22 35.57
CA PHE A 242 1.52 -5.55 35.09
C PHE A 242 0.46 -6.58 34.67
N THR A 243 -0.80 -6.24 34.88
CA THR A 243 -1.95 -6.91 34.29
C THR A 243 -2.84 -5.88 33.63
N ALA A 244 -3.48 -6.26 32.51
CA ALA A 244 -4.49 -5.45 31.85
C ALA A 244 -5.88 -6.01 32.16
N SER A 245 -6.88 -5.14 32.35
CA SER A 245 -8.26 -5.56 32.61
C SER A 245 -8.93 -6.26 31.42
N SER A 246 -8.42 -6.03 30.21
CA SER A 246 -8.83 -6.67 28.96
C SER A 246 -7.67 -6.68 27.97
N GLY A 247 -7.80 -7.48 26.91
CA GLY A 247 -6.72 -7.73 25.96
C GLY A 247 -5.58 -8.59 26.54
N THR A 248 -4.57 -8.81 25.71
CA THR A 248 -3.31 -9.45 26.06
C THR A 248 -2.23 -8.39 26.22
N LEU A 249 -1.59 -8.38 27.39
CA LEU A 249 -0.41 -7.56 27.64
C LEU A 249 0.86 -8.33 27.25
N GLU A 250 1.65 -7.73 26.38
CA GLU A 250 2.92 -8.28 25.91
C GLU A 250 4.06 -7.34 26.29
N ARG A 251 5.21 -7.92 26.62
CA ARG A 251 6.47 -7.20 26.86
C ARG A 251 7.42 -7.46 25.71
N TYR A 252 8.13 -6.42 25.29
CA TYR A 252 9.19 -6.56 24.29
C TYR A 252 10.42 -7.23 24.90
N ASP A 253 10.83 -8.37 24.35
CA ASP A 253 12.10 -9.02 24.66
C ASP A 253 13.16 -8.54 23.65
N ALA A 254 14.04 -7.64 24.11
CA ALA A 254 15.12 -7.11 23.30
C ALA A 254 16.18 -8.16 22.90
N SER A 255 16.29 -9.26 23.66
CA SER A 255 17.25 -10.34 23.36
C SER A 255 16.74 -11.26 22.25
N ALA A 256 15.43 -11.50 22.22
CA ALA A 256 14.76 -12.29 21.19
C ALA A 256 14.28 -11.46 19.98
N GLY A 257 14.19 -10.13 20.13
CA GLY A 257 13.63 -9.24 19.12
C GLY A 257 12.14 -9.44 18.89
N SER A 258 11.40 -9.89 19.91
CA SER A 258 10.01 -10.31 19.79
C SER A 258 9.14 -9.85 20.96
N TRP A 259 7.83 -9.87 20.75
CA TRP A 259 6.84 -9.64 21.80
C TRP A 259 6.50 -10.96 22.50
N VAL A 260 6.46 -10.93 23.82
CA VAL A 260 6.14 -12.08 24.65
C VAL A 260 4.96 -11.72 25.55
N ALA A 261 3.92 -12.55 25.58
CA ALA A 261 2.78 -12.42 26.49
C ALA A 261 3.27 -12.48 27.96
N SER A 262 3.51 -11.31 28.54
CA SER A 262 4.14 -11.15 29.84
C SER A 262 3.94 -9.72 30.32
N GLY A 263 3.54 -9.57 31.58
CA GLY A 263 3.51 -8.30 32.27
C GLY A 263 4.76 -8.01 33.10
N ALA A 264 5.79 -8.85 33.04
CA ALA A 264 6.93 -8.76 33.95
C ALA A 264 7.59 -7.37 33.93
N TYR A 265 7.70 -6.73 35.09
CA TYR A 265 8.36 -5.45 35.25
C TYR A 265 9.06 -5.43 36.60
N ASN A 266 10.38 -5.37 36.58
CA ASN A 266 11.17 -5.26 37.80
C ASN A 266 11.61 -3.81 38.00
N PRO A 267 11.05 -3.05 38.96
CA PRO A 267 11.39 -1.64 39.17
C PRO A 267 12.89 -1.37 39.40
N ALA A 268 13.64 -2.37 39.89
CA ALA A 268 15.08 -2.24 40.12
C ALA A 268 15.90 -2.28 38.83
N THR A 269 15.44 -2.97 37.78
CA THR A 269 16.17 -3.15 36.52
C THR A 269 15.52 -2.47 35.32
N ASP A 270 14.20 -2.29 35.37
CA ASP A 270 13.38 -1.86 34.23
C ASP A 270 12.98 -0.38 34.33
N SER A 271 13.37 0.31 35.40
CA SER A 271 12.98 1.72 35.66
C SER A 271 13.47 2.72 34.61
N SER A 272 14.46 2.36 33.79
CA SER A 272 14.90 3.14 32.64
C SER A 272 13.96 3.03 31.42
N GLY A 273 13.01 2.12 31.43
CA GLY A 273 12.05 1.90 30.35
C GLY A 273 11.93 0.44 29.94
N ALA A 274 10.74 -0.12 30.12
CA ALA A 274 10.33 -1.40 29.52
C ALA A 274 9.14 -1.18 28.58
N ARG A 275 9.25 -1.70 27.36
CA ARG A 275 8.21 -1.57 26.34
C ARG A 275 7.15 -2.64 26.50
N PHE A 276 5.90 -2.21 26.46
CA PHE A 276 4.72 -3.04 26.52
C PHE A 276 3.81 -2.74 25.33
N ARG A 277 3.06 -3.75 24.92
CA ARG A 277 2.01 -3.66 23.93
C ARG A 277 0.77 -4.31 24.49
N VAL A 278 -0.39 -3.70 24.26
CA VAL A 278 -1.67 -4.37 24.45
C VAL A 278 -2.23 -4.68 23.08
N THR A 279 -2.76 -5.89 22.95
CA THR A 279 -3.54 -6.34 21.80
C THR A 279 -4.87 -6.86 22.30
N ASP A 280 -5.95 -6.68 21.55
CA ASP A 280 -7.17 -7.47 21.75
C ASP A 280 -7.51 -8.17 20.45
N ALA A 281 -7.92 -9.43 20.55
CA ALA A 281 -8.35 -10.23 19.42
C ALA A 281 -9.85 -10.45 19.53
N GLN A 282 -10.64 -9.41 19.22
CA GLN A 282 -12.08 -9.55 19.08
C GLN A 282 -12.43 -9.69 17.59
N GLY A 283 -12.88 -10.88 17.19
CA GLY A 283 -13.50 -11.09 15.88
C GLY A 283 -12.57 -11.00 14.66
N GLY A 284 -11.24 -11.07 14.84
CA GLY A 284 -10.27 -11.05 13.74
C GLY A 284 -9.84 -9.65 13.28
N VAL A 285 -10.15 -8.62 14.06
CA VAL A 285 -9.61 -7.26 13.91
C VAL A 285 -8.96 -6.90 15.24
N ASP A 286 -7.65 -6.65 15.20
CA ASP A 286 -6.87 -6.46 16.42
C ASP A 286 -6.49 -5.00 16.55
N TYR A 287 -7.03 -4.29 17.54
CA TYR A 287 -6.45 -3.03 17.94
C TYR A 287 -5.18 -3.30 18.72
N SER A 288 -4.23 -2.39 18.58
CA SER A 288 -2.98 -2.51 19.30
C SER A 288 -2.39 -1.15 19.61
N PHE A 289 -1.88 -1.01 20.83
CA PHE A 289 -1.17 0.16 21.27
C PHE A 289 0.07 -0.24 22.07
N GLU A 290 1.13 0.53 21.89
CA GLU A 290 2.42 0.38 22.55
C GLU A 290 2.63 1.51 23.55
N PHE A 291 3.32 1.23 24.65
CA PHE A 291 3.80 2.22 25.60
C PHE A 291 5.08 1.76 26.28
N THR A 292 5.80 2.68 26.92
CA THR A 292 6.97 2.38 27.74
C THR A 292 6.67 2.67 29.20
N ALA A 293 6.76 1.65 30.05
CA ALA A 293 6.68 1.81 31.49
C ALA A 293 8.06 2.23 32.05
N VAL A 294 8.07 3.29 32.86
CA VAL A 294 9.27 3.87 33.47
C VAL A 294 9.10 4.04 34.97
N GLY A 295 10.22 4.25 35.68
CA GLY A 295 10.22 4.63 37.09
C GLY A 295 9.91 3.49 38.07
N ALA A 296 9.79 3.85 39.35
CA ALA A 296 9.54 2.90 40.42
C ALA A 296 8.04 2.70 40.64
N TRP A 297 7.55 1.50 40.36
CA TRP A 297 6.17 1.10 40.63
C TRP A 297 6.08 0.44 42.00
N ALA A 298 5.06 0.80 42.76
CA ALA A 298 4.76 0.21 44.06
C ALA A 298 3.41 -0.51 43.98
N SER A 299 3.32 -1.65 44.66
CA SER A 299 2.08 -2.42 44.85
C SER A 299 1.14 -1.73 45.83
#